data_AF-A0A928ZGJ6-F1
#
_entry.id   AF-A0A928ZGJ6-F1
#
_cell.length_a   1.000
_cell.length_b   1.000
_cell.length_c   1.000
_cell.angle_alpha   90.00
_cell.angle_beta   90.00
_cell.angle_gamma   90.00
#
_symmetry.space_group_name_H-M   'P 1'
#
loop_
_entity.id
_entity.type
_entity.pdbx_description
1 polymer ?
#
loop_
_entity_poly.entity_id
_entity_poly.type
_entity_poly.pdbx_seq_one_letter_code
_entity_poly.pdbx_strand_id
1 'polypeptide(L)'
;MRLSALDPLIPLNELREELLKLPKGYSFYEQEIIDFLSRRRWGESNRRIDRTTFWRWRNDNGIEHQKVFSRLDLLKLCQICDHYRIDGTRSEYLAMMKNKKKVALNK
;
A
#
# COMPACT_ATOMS: atom_id res chain seq x y z
N MET A 1 5.12 16.88 10.08
CA MET A 1 4.21 15.71 10.05
C MET A 1 5.00 14.48 9.63
N ARG A 2 4.68 13.29 10.17
CA ARG A 2 5.31 12.00 9.83
C ARG A 2 4.24 10.99 9.45
N LEU A 3 4.59 9.95 8.69
CA LEU A 3 3.64 8.90 8.32
C LEU A 3 3.04 8.22 9.55
N SER A 4 3.83 8.04 10.61
CA SER A 4 3.37 7.43 11.86
C SER A 4 2.20 8.15 12.54
N ALA A 5 2.06 9.45 12.28
CA ALA A 5 1.03 10.33 12.84
C ALA A 5 -0.27 10.38 12.02
N LEU A 6 -0.30 9.79 10.82
CA LEU A 6 -1.52 9.69 10.03
C LEU A 6 -2.43 8.61 10.61
N ASP A 7 -3.75 8.81 10.52
CA ASP A 7 -4.72 7.77 10.81
C ASP A 7 -4.50 6.61 9.81
N PRO A 8 -4.15 5.41 10.28
CA PRO A 8 -3.95 4.27 9.40
C PRO A 8 -5.22 3.84 8.65
N LEU A 9 -6.42 4.17 9.16
CA LEU A 9 -7.71 3.84 8.53
C LEU A 9 -8.24 4.92 7.59
N ILE A 10 -7.49 6.00 7.39
CA ILE A 10 -7.88 7.09 6.50
C ILE A 10 -8.19 6.57 5.07
N PRO A 11 -9.30 6.98 4.43
CA PRO A 11 -9.63 6.59 3.07
C PRO A 11 -8.50 6.94 2.07
N LEU A 12 -8.30 6.14 1.02
CA LEU A 12 -7.21 6.36 0.04
C LEU A 12 -7.23 7.75 -0.60
N ASN A 13 -8.42 8.30 -0.85
CA ASN A 13 -8.59 9.62 -1.44
C ASN A 13 -8.04 10.72 -0.52
N GLU A 14 -8.30 10.60 0.79
CA GLU A 14 -7.82 11.54 1.81
C GLU A 14 -6.35 11.28 2.16
N LEU A 15 -5.91 10.02 2.17
CA LEU A 15 -4.51 9.64 2.35
C LEU A 15 -3.62 10.36 1.32
N ARG A 16 -4.06 10.45 0.07
CA ARG A 16 -3.31 11.14 -0.98
C ARG A 16 -3.03 12.60 -0.61
N GLU A 17 -4.02 13.30 -0.09
CA GLU A 17 -3.90 14.70 0.33
C GLU A 17 -3.00 14.84 1.57
N GLU A 18 -3.15 13.95 2.56
CA GLU A 18 -2.29 13.95 3.75
C GLU A 18 -0.82 13.66 3.42
N LEU A 19 -0.54 12.78 2.46
CA LEU A 19 0.81 12.51 2.01
C LEU A 19 1.46 13.72 1.33
N LEU A 20 0.69 14.61 0.69
CA LEU A 20 1.21 15.84 0.11
C LEU A 20 1.60 16.88 1.18
N LYS A 21 0.99 16.82 2.36
CA LYS A 21 1.32 17.67 3.52
C LYS A 21 2.63 17.25 4.20
N LEU A 22 3.15 16.05 3.90
CA LEU A 22 4.46 15.62 4.39
C LEU A 22 5.59 16.50 3.80
N PRO A 23 6.65 16.77 4.59
CA PRO A 23 7.76 17.62 4.15
C PRO A 23 8.31 17.27 2.76
N LYS A 24 8.78 18.28 2.02
CA LYS A 24 9.55 18.05 0.79
C LYS A 24 10.82 17.25 1.14
N GLY A 25 11.10 16.18 0.40
CA GLY A 25 12.23 15.28 0.69
C GLY A 25 11.95 14.20 1.75
N TYR A 26 10.70 14.08 2.23
CA TYR A 26 10.33 12.99 3.14
C TYR A 26 10.65 11.62 2.54
N SER A 27 11.49 10.86 3.26
CA SER A 27 11.92 9.53 2.84
C SER A 27 11.09 8.49 3.57
N PHE A 28 10.36 7.67 2.83
CA PHE A 28 9.59 6.60 3.38
C PHE A 28 10.47 5.36 3.49
N TYR A 29 10.84 5.02 4.72
CA TYR A 29 11.64 3.83 5.01
C TYR A 29 10.75 2.59 5.13
N GLU A 30 11.30 1.43 4.79
CA GLU A 30 10.60 0.14 4.85
C GLU A 30 9.89 -0.08 6.19
N GLN A 31 10.62 0.12 7.30
CA GLN A 31 10.08 -0.10 8.64
C GLN A 31 8.87 0.80 8.92
N GLU A 32 8.95 2.07 8.52
CA GLU A 32 7.87 3.02 8.75
C GLU A 32 6.60 2.65 7.95
N ILE A 33 6.78 2.15 6.72
CA ILE A 33 5.66 1.69 5.91
C ILE A 33 5.06 0.42 6.52
N ILE A 34 5.88 -0.56 6.92
CA ILE A 34 5.38 -1.78 7.56
C ILE A 34 4.58 -1.41 8.82
N ASP A 35 5.09 -0.50 9.65
CA ASP A 35 4.42 -0.05 10.86
C ASP A 35 3.09 0.68 10.54
N PHE A 36 3.05 1.47 9.48
CA PHE A 36 1.81 2.11 9.02
C PHE A 36 0.79 1.08 8.50
N LEU A 37 1.19 0.20 7.58
CA LEU A 37 0.31 -0.80 6.97
C LEU A 37 -0.18 -1.83 8.00
N SER A 38 0.65 -2.23 8.97
CA SER A 38 0.24 -3.14 10.05
C SER A 38 -0.91 -2.58 10.91
N ARG A 39 -1.01 -1.25 10.99
CA ARG A 39 -2.08 -0.53 11.68
C ARG A 39 -3.28 -0.24 10.79
N ARG A 40 -3.12 -0.23 9.46
CA ARG A 40 -4.20 -0.16 8.46
C ARG A 40 -4.90 -1.52 8.41
N ARG A 41 -5.60 -1.84 9.50
CA ARG A 41 -6.05 -3.21 9.79
C ARG A 41 -7.21 -3.66 8.91
N TRP A 42 -7.19 -4.97 8.70
CA TRP A 42 -8.37 -5.82 8.51
C TRP A 42 -9.19 -5.79 9.81
N GLY A 43 -10.41 -5.23 9.79
CA GLY A 43 -11.27 -5.23 10.99
C GLY A 43 -11.72 -6.63 11.41
N GLU A 44 -11.86 -7.54 10.44
CA GLU A 44 -12.41 -8.88 10.63
C GLU A 44 -11.36 -9.99 10.73
N SER A 45 -10.08 -9.65 10.57
CA SER A 45 -8.98 -10.63 10.57
C SER A 45 -7.86 -10.18 11.49
N ASN A 46 -7.45 -11.06 12.42
CA ASN A 46 -6.28 -10.83 13.28
C ASN A 46 -4.94 -10.83 12.51
N ARG A 47 -4.97 -10.97 11.18
CA ARG A 47 -3.77 -10.91 10.33
C ARG A 47 -3.22 -9.48 10.31
N ARG A 48 -2.03 -9.33 10.88
CA ARG A 48 -1.20 -8.14 10.70
C ARG A 48 -0.37 -8.30 9.43
N ILE A 49 -0.12 -7.19 8.73
CA ILE A 49 0.88 -7.17 7.66
C ILE A 49 2.23 -7.28 8.33
N ASP A 50 2.80 -8.48 8.29
CA ASP A 50 4.18 -8.71 8.69
C ASP A 50 5.15 -8.37 7.55
N ARG A 51 6.44 -8.38 7.89
CA ARG A 51 7.51 -8.08 6.93
C ARG A 51 7.47 -9.02 5.72
N THR A 52 7.12 -10.29 5.92
CA THR A 52 7.02 -11.29 4.84
C THR A 52 5.89 -10.96 3.86
N THR A 53 4.72 -10.57 4.36
CA THR A 53 3.56 -10.16 3.57
C THR A 53 3.87 -8.90 2.77
N PHE A 54 4.51 -7.93 3.42
CA PHE A 54 5.00 -6.71 2.80
C PHE A 54 5.94 -7.00 1.61
N TRP A 55 6.98 -7.83 1.83
CA TRP A 55 7.92 -8.19 0.77
C TRP A 55 7.27 -8.89 -0.42
N ARG A 56 6.31 -9.78 -0.15
CA ARG A 56 5.56 -10.46 -1.21
C ARG A 56 4.77 -9.46 -2.06
N TRP A 57 4.02 -8.55 -1.43
CA TRP A 57 3.24 -7.55 -2.16
C TRP A 57 4.11 -6.57 -2.95
N ARG A 58 5.25 -6.19 -2.37
CA ARG A 58 6.27 -5.38 -3.04
C ARG A 58 6.73 -6.05 -4.34
N ASN A 59 7.11 -7.33 -4.26
CA ASN A 59 7.60 -8.10 -5.40
C ASN A 59 6.51 -8.27 -6.47
N ASP A 60 5.29 -8.59 -6.05
CA ASP A 60 4.14 -8.77 -6.96
C ASP A 60 3.81 -7.52 -7.78
N ASN A 61 4.13 -6.35 -7.24
CA ASN A 61 3.85 -5.05 -7.86
C ASN A 61 5.08 -4.41 -8.52
N GLY A 62 6.21 -5.13 -8.59
CA GLY A 62 7.43 -4.65 -9.24
C GLY A 62 8.06 -3.45 -8.54
N ILE A 63 7.90 -3.33 -7.21
CA ILE A 63 8.55 -2.27 -6.43
C ILE A 63 9.99 -2.69 -6.14
N GLU A 64 10.95 -2.12 -6.89
CA GLU A 64 12.39 -2.47 -6.85
C GLU A 64 13.00 -2.49 -5.44
N HIS A 65 13.94 -3.41 -5.17
CA HIS A 65 14.74 -3.48 -3.93
C HIS A 65 15.60 -2.21 -3.73
N GLN A 66 15.75 -1.73 -2.49
CA GLN A 66 16.56 -0.55 -2.09
C GLN A 66 16.05 0.85 -2.46
N LYS A 67 14.78 1.01 -2.83
CA LYS A 67 14.21 2.36 -3.04
C LYS A 67 13.78 2.98 -1.71
N VAL A 68 14.12 4.26 -1.51
CA VAL A 68 13.27 5.15 -0.70
C VAL A 68 11.89 5.09 -1.36
N PHE A 69 10.88 4.63 -0.62
CA PHE A 69 9.56 4.46 -1.21
C PHE A 69 9.00 5.83 -1.58
N SER A 70 8.33 5.93 -2.71
CA SER A 70 7.62 7.14 -3.09
C SER A 70 6.24 7.20 -2.43
N ARG A 71 5.63 8.38 -2.43
CA ARG A 71 4.21 8.55 -2.05
C ARG A 71 3.29 7.64 -2.86
N LEU A 72 3.61 7.43 -4.14
CA LEU A 72 2.85 6.54 -5.03
C LEU A 72 2.98 5.07 -4.63
N ASP A 73 4.16 4.63 -4.19
CA ASP A 73 4.37 3.26 -3.72
C ASP A 73 3.55 3.00 -2.45
N LEU A 74 3.55 3.96 -1.51
CA LEU A 74 2.72 3.87 -0.31
C LEU A 74 1.22 3.80 -0.64
N LEU A 75 0.73 4.64 -1.56
CA LEU A 75 -0.67 4.59 -2.00
C LEU A 75 -1.03 3.25 -2.64
N LYS A 76 -0.16 2.69 -3.49
CA LYS A 76 -0.37 1.36 -4.07
C LYS A 76 -0.42 0.27 -2.99
N LEU A 77 0.48 0.32 -2.00
CA LEU A 77 0.49 -0.62 -0.90
C LEU A 77 -0.76 -0.51 -0.02
N CYS A 78 -1.25 0.69 0.24
CA CYS A 78 -2.52 0.90 0.95
C CYS A 78 -3.72 0.39 0.13
N GLN A 79 -3.72 0.58 -1.19
CA GLN A 79 -4.77 0.04 -2.07
C GLN A 79 -4.78 -1.50 -2.05
N ILE A 80 -3.61 -2.13 -2.01
CA ILE A 80 -3.49 -3.58 -1.83
C ILE A 80 -4.08 -3.97 -0.47
N CYS A 81 -3.69 -3.30 0.63
CA CYS A 81 -4.26 -3.58 1.96
C CYS A 81 -5.78 -3.53 1.95
N ASP A 82 -6.35 -2.47 1.38
CA ASP A 82 -7.78 -2.21 1.40
C ASP A 82 -8.56 -3.22 0.53
N HIS A 83 -7.99 -3.64 -0.60
CA HIS A 83 -8.63 -4.64 -1.45
C HIS A 83 -8.62 -6.02 -0.78
N TYR A 84 -7.50 -6.42 -0.16
CA TYR A 84 -7.49 -7.64 0.64
C TYR A 84 -8.50 -7.56 1.79
N ARG A 85 -8.69 -6.38 2.39
CA ARG A 85 -9.70 -6.16 3.43
C ARG A 85 -11.13 -6.45 2.96
N ILE A 86 -11.48 -6.05 1.73
CA ILE A 86 -12.87 -6.01 1.24
C ILE A 86 -13.20 -7.20 0.32
N ASP A 87 -12.34 -7.50 -0.64
CA ASP A 87 -12.67 -8.31 -1.81
C ASP A 87 -11.98 -9.69 -1.84
N GLY A 88 -11.20 -10.03 -0.81
CA GLY A 88 -10.67 -11.38 -0.63
C GLY A 88 -9.17 -11.55 -0.88
N THR A 89 -8.82 -12.63 -1.58
CA THR A 89 -7.49 -13.24 -1.60
C THR A 89 -6.53 -12.58 -2.59
N ARG A 90 -5.23 -12.87 -2.42
CA ARG A 90 -4.16 -12.44 -3.31
C ARG A 90 -4.42 -12.70 -4.80
N SER A 91 -5.02 -13.85 -5.10
CA SER A 91 -5.25 -14.29 -6.49
C SER A 91 -6.23 -13.35 -7.21
N GLU A 92 -7.25 -12.85 -6.50
CA GLU A 92 -8.25 -11.94 -7.03
C GLU A 92 -7.64 -10.57 -7.33
N TYR A 93 -6.85 -10.03 -6.39
CA TYR A 93 -6.10 -8.79 -6.60
C TYR A 93 -5.21 -8.86 -7.87
N LEU A 94 -4.44 -9.94 -7.99
CA LEU A 94 -3.53 -10.12 -9.12
C LEU A 94 -4.28 -10.28 -10.44
N ALA A 95 -5.43 -10.97 -10.43
CA ALA A 95 -6.29 -11.10 -11.61
C ALA A 95 -6.85 -9.74 -12.04
N MET A 96 -7.33 -8.92 -11.10
CA MET A 96 -7.82 -7.57 -11.39
C MET A 96 -6.72 -6.66 -11.95
N MET A 97 -5.51 -6.70 -11.39
CA MET A 97 -4.38 -5.90 -11.88
C MET A 97 -3.95 -6.33 -13.29
N LYS A 98 -3.95 -7.63 -13.59
CA LYS A 98 -3.72 -8.12 -14.96
C LYS A 98 -4.79 -7.62 -15.92
N ASN A 99 -6.06 -7.66 -15.53
CA ASN A 99 -7.16 -7.17 -16.36
C ASN A 99 -7.08 -5.65 -16.59
N LYS A 100 -6.76 -4.85 -15.57
CA LYS A 100 -6.52 -3.40 -15.72
C LYS A 100 -5.38 -3.09 -16.68
N LYS A 101 -4.27 -3.83 -16.63
CA LYS A 101 -3.16 -3.68 -17.58
C LYS A 101 -3.57 -4.02 -19.01
N LYS A 102 -4.35 -5.10 -19.21
CA LYS A 102 -4.88 -5.47 -20.54
C LYS A 102 -5.79 -4.39 -21.13
N VAL A 103 -6.67 -3.82 -20.30
CA VAL A 103 -7.58 -2.73 -20.74
C VAL A 103 -6.81 -1.45 -21.09
N ALA A 104 -5.73 -1.14 -20.37
CA ALA A 104 -4.88 0.02 -20.65
C ALA A 104 -3.99 -0.14 -21.90
N LEU A 105 -3.69 -1.38 -22.32
CA LEU A 105 -2.92 -1.69 -23.53
C LEU A 105 -3.79 -1.78 -24.80
N ASN A 106 -5.10 -1.97 -24.63
CA ASN A 106 -6.09 -2.03 -25.72
C ASN A 106 -6.79 -0.67 -25.97
N LYS A 107 -6.24 0.43 -25.44
CA LYS A 107 -6.71 1.80 -25.64
C LYS A 107 -5.60 2.61 -26.29
#